data_AF-A0A4R4KR61-F1
#
_entry.id   AF-A0A4R4KR61-F1
#
_cell.length_a   1.000
_cell.length_b   1.000
_cell.length_c   1.000
_cell.angle_alpha   90.00
_cell.angle_beta   90.00
_cell.angle_gamma   90.00
#
_symmetry.space_group_name_H-M   'P 1'
#
loop_
_entity.id
_entity.type
_entity.pdbx_description
1 polymer ?
#
loop_
_entity_poly.entity_id
_entity_poly.type
_entity_poly.pdbx_seq_one_letter_code
_entity_poly.pdbx_strand_id
1 'polypeptide(L)'
;MARRSSGCLPVLVLLLAPCFLGYAIGLPVLALASPALVPYLYLHDPAQFAEHRTFALSTLAAAPVLAFLLVRWASPAGGRLRGSRRRPLPTPPKGRFNPRARRPGLVRGYLGRIVLLLTATSAAALWLLLRSNDGRGPQAMQETLTLVGGVAGATVVVLFAIRRWDRPYIAPVTLATVRTQARQAEKALRRVRADNVRVERLVAEVSAKLAEAHTRTDFATLRTLHTESYGCADSVYAHYRSVQETLNTMTHTVRSVRMGRWQPTGAVIRAVHRGARTEAAQLRVATAGLATTVASLNAETARNRKLVDQLNVRTADVKHRIRDNCGAAGLRWFEDLEARREAARAAEGKPLRAAR
;
A
#
# COMPACT_ATOMS: atom_id res chain seq x y z
N MET A 1 -45.91 1.75 -0.92
CA MET A 1 -45.66 0.62 -1.86
C MET A 1 -44.21 0.18 -1.72
N ALA A 2 -43.95 -0.92 -0.99
CA ALA A 2 -42.60 -1.45 -0.77
C ALA A 2 -42.21 -2.40 -1.93
N ARG A 3 -41.16 -2.05 -2.68
CA ARG A 3 -40.57 -2.90 -3.72
C ARG A 3 -39.88 -4.09 -3.05
N ARG A 4 -40.50 -5.27 -3.12
CA ARG A 4 -39.86 -6.56 -2.83
C ARG A 4 -38.85 -6.86 -3.96
N SER A 5 -37.56 -6.68 -3.70
CA SER A 5 -36.50 -7.18 -4.59
C SER A 5 -36.35 -8.69 -4.39
N SER A 6 -36.66 -9.43 -5.44
CA SER A 6 -36.57 -10.89 -5.55
C SER A 6 -35.13 -11.40 -5.34
N GLY A 7 -34.95 -12.20 -4.29
CA GLY A 7 -33.66 -12.71 -3.80
C GLY A 7 -33.01 -13.86 -4.60
N CYS A 8 -33.29 -14.02 -5.89
CA CYS A 8 -32.68 -15.09 -6.70
C CYS A 8 -31.34 -14.70 -7.35
N LEU A 9 -31.06 -13.40 -7.48
CA LEU A 9 -29.84 -12.89 -8.10
C LEU A 9 -28.53 -13.28 -7.36
N PRO A 10 -28.44 -13.24 -6.01
CA PRO A 10 -27.22 -13.67 -5.32
C PRO A 10 -27.00 -15.20 -5.39
N VAL A 11 -28.05 -16.01 -5.48
CA VAL A 11 -27.95 -17.48 -5.61
C VAL A 11 -27.48 -17.88 -7.01
N LEU A 12 -27.97 -17.21 -8.05
CA LEU A 12 -27.50 -17.41 -9.43
C LEU A 12 -26.02 -17.03 -9.58
N VAL A 13 -25.58 -15.93 -8.97
CA VAL A 13 -24.17 -15.51 -8.97
C VAL A 13 -23.29 -16.51 -8.23
N LEU A 14 -23.75 -17.10 -7.12
CA LEU A 14 -23.02 -18.14 -6.38
C LEU A 14 -22.90 -19.46 -7.14
N LEU A 15 -23.94 -19.85 -7.88
CA LEU A 15 -23.97 -21.08 -8.71
C LEU A 15 -23.14 -20.93 -10.00
N LEU A 16 -23.13 -19.74 -10.61
CA LEU A 16 -22.35 -19.49 -11.82
C LEU A 16 -20.91 -19.08 -11.54
N ALA A 17 -20.60 -18.58 -10.34
CA ALA A 17 -19.26 -18.21 -9.91
C ALA A 17 -18.19 -19.29 -10.21
N PRO A 18 -18.35 -20.58 -9.89
CA PRO A 18 -17.34 -21.60 -10.20
C PRO A 18 -17.12 -21.78 -11.71
N CYS A 19 -18.16 -21.68 -12.55
CA CYS A 19 -18.03 -21.72 -14.00
C CYS A 19 -17.27 -20.50 -14.52
N PHE A 20 -17.63 -19.30 -14.07
CA PHE A 20 -16.93 -18.08 -14.45
C PHE A 20 -15.49 -18.04 -13.92
N LEU A 21 -15.23 -18.59 -12.74
CA LEU A 21 -13.87 -18.70 -12.18
C LEU A 21 -13.03 -19.68 -12.99
N GLY A 22 -13.62 -20.80 -13.40
CA GLY A 22 -12.99 -21.78 -14.30
C GLY A 22 -12.61 -21.18 -15.65
N TYR A 23 -13.50 -20.42 -16.27
CA TYR A 23 -13.19 -19.71 -17.53
C TYR A 23 -12.21 -18.54 -17.32
N ALA A 24 -12.36 -17.77 -16.25
CA ALA A 24 -11.50 -16.62 -15.96
C ALA A 24 -10.06 -17.00 -15.61
N ILE A 25 -9.82 -18.23 -15.14
CA ILE A 25 -8.48 -18.73 -14.84
C ILE A 25 -7.99 -19.65 -15.96
N GLY A 26 -8.85 -20.55 -16.45
CA GLY A 26 -8.51 -21.55 -17.46
C GLY A 26 -8.16 -20.96 -18.82
N LEU A 27 -8.94 -19.98 -19.32
CA LEU A 27 -8.66 -19.38 -20.64
C LEU A 27 -7.32 -18.63 -20.67
N PRO A 28 -6.96 -17.79 -19.67
CA PRO A 28 -5.62 -17.20 -19.59
C PRO A 28 -4.50 -18.23 -19.56
N VAL A 29 -4.65 -19.31 -18.79
CA VAL A 29 -3.63 -20.34 -18.67
C VAL A 29 -3.47 -21.11 -19.98
N LEU A 30 -4.58 -21.46 -20.64
CA LEU A 30 -4.57 -22.09 -21.96
C LEU A 30 -3.95 -21.17 -23.02
N ALA A 31 -4.24 -19.88 -22.99
CA ALA A 31 -3.59 -18.91 -23.88
C ALA A 31 -2.07 -18.85 -23.65
N LEU A 32 -1.59 -18.92 -22.40
CA LEU A 32 -0.15 -18.97 -22.11
C LEU A 32 0.54 -20.28 -22.52
N ALA A 33 -0.21 -21.39 -22.55
CA ALA A 33 0.27 -22.70 -22.99
C ALA A 33 0.14 -22.91 -24.51
N SER A 34 -0.72 -22.12 -25.18
CA SER A 34 -1.04 -22.25 -26.60
C SER A 34 0.17 -22.29 -27.55
N PRO A 35 1.29 -21.57 -27.33
CA PRO A 35 2.44 -21.66 -28.23
C PRO A 35 3.10 -23.05 -28.27
N ALA A 36 2.91 -23.87 -27.23
CA ALA A 36 3.32 -25.28 -27.21
C ALA A 36 2.17 -26.22 -27.60
N LEU A 37 0.95 -25.96 -27.10
CA LEU A 37 -0.21 -26.83 -27.34
C LEU A 37 -0.61 -26.89 -28.81
N VAL A 38 -0.66 -25.75 -29.51
CA VAL A 38 -1.16 -25.69 -30.88
C VAL A 38 -0.27 -26.47 -31.85
N PRO A 39 1.07 -26.29 -31.86
CA PRO A 39 1.95 -27.12 -32.68
C PRO A 39 1.89 -28.60 -32.30
N TYR A 40 1.80 -28.91 -31.00
CA TYR A 40 1.70 -30.29 -30.54
C TYR A 40 0.43 -30.98 -31.07
N LEU A 41 -0.74 -30.35 -30.92
CA LEU A 41 -2.01 -30.86 -31.44
C LEU A 41 -2.00 -30.99 -32.97
N TYR A 42 -1.44 -30.01 -33.68
CA TYR A 42 -1.33 -30.08 -35.14
C TYR A 42 -0.50 -31.28 -35.62
N LEU A 43 0.58 -31.61 -34.91
CA LEU A 43 1.48 -32.71 -35.26
C LEU A 43 0.96 -34.08 -34.83
N HIS A 44 0.29 -34.18 -33.67
CA HIS A 44 -0.10 -35.45 -33.07
C HIS A 44 -1.58 -35.81 -33.27
N ASP A 45 -2.49 -34.84 -33.43
CA ASP A 45 -3.92 -35.07 -33.66
C ASP A 45 -4.54 -34.00 -34.61
N PRO A 46 -4.29 -34.10 -35.93
CA PRO A 46 -4.74 -33.10 -36.89
C PRO A 46 -6.27 -33.04 -37.03
N ALA A 47 -6.98 -34.14 -36.72
CA ALA A 47 -8.44 -34.17 -36.75
C ALA A 47 -9.03 -33.31 -35.64
N GLN A 48 -8.53 -33.47 -34.41
CA GLN A 48 -8.93 -32.64 -33.28
C GLN A 48 -8.56 -31.16 -33.49
N PHE A 49 -7.38 -30.89 -34.09
CA PHE A 49 -7.01 -29.53 -34.44
C PHE A 49 -7.96 -28.91 -35.48
N ALA A 50 -8.41 -29.67 -36.48
CA ALA A 50 -9.36 -29.19 -37.49
C ALA A 50 -10.71 -28.82 -36.87
N GLU A 51 -11.20 -29.63 -35.92
CA GLU A 51 -12.46 -29.39 -35.21
C GLU A 51 -12.41 -28.11 -34.35
N HIS A 52 -11.27 -27.84 -33.68
CA HIS A 52 -11.12 -26.71 -32.76
C HIS A 52 -10.22 -25.59 -33.27
N ARG A 53 -10.00 -25.52 -34.58
CA ARG A 53 -9.03 -24.62 -35.22
C ARG A 53 -9.16 -23.16 -34.80
N THR A 54 -10.38 -22.62 -34.85
CA THR A 54 -10.64 -21.21 -34.52
C THR A 54 -10.29 -20.89 -33.07
N PHE A 55 -10.64 -21.79 -32.14
CA PHE A 55 -10.33 -21.64 -30.72
C PHE A 55 -8.81 -21.71 -30.48
N ALA A 56 -8.13 -22.70 -31.07
CA ALA A 56 -6.68 -22.87 -30.99
C ALA A 56 -5.92 -21.65 -31.51
N LEU A 57 -6.29 -21.11 -32.67
CA LEU A 57 -5.65 -19.92 -33.24
C LEU A 57 -5.96 -18.65 -32.44
N SER A 58 -7.17 -18.50 -31.90
CA SER A 58 -7.54 -17.34 -31.09
C SER A 58 -6.78 -17.28 -29.76
N THR A 59 -6.58 -18.44 -29.10
CA THR A 59 -5.81 -18.53 -27.85
C THR A 59 -4.32 -18.27 -28.09
N LEU A 60 -3.79 -18.75 -29.22
CA LEU A 60 -2.43 -18.44 -29.69
C LEU A 60 -2.22 -16.95 -29.95
N ALA A 61 -3.18 -16.30 -30.62
CA ALA A 61 -3.12 -14.87 -30.89
C ALA A 61 -3.26 -14.02 -29.60
N ALA A 62 -4.02 -14.50 -28.60
CA ALA A 62 -4.20 -13.83 -27.33
C ALA A 62 -2.97 -13.94 -26.39
N ALA A 63 -2.15 -14.97 -26.55
CA ALA A 63 -0.98 -15.25 -25.71
C ALA A 63 -0.06 -14.03 -25.47
N PRO A 64 0.43 -13.30 -26.50
CA PRO A 64 1.31 -12.14 -26.29
C PRO A 64 0.62 -10.98 -25.56
N VAL A 65 -0.67 -10.75 -25.82
CA VAL A 65 -1.45 -9.67 -25.18
C VAL A 65 -1.63 -9.97 -23.70
N LEU A 66 -2.02 -11.20 -23.38
CA LEU A 66 -2.19 -11.64 -22.00
C LEU A 66 -0.85 -11.63 -21.23
N ALA A 67 0.22 -12.14 -21.85
CA ALA A 67 1.56 -12.07 -21.28
C ALA A 67 2.00 -10.62 -21.02
N PHE A 68 1.73 -9.68 -21.93
CA PHE A 68 1.99 -8.26 -21.69
C PHE A 68 1.22 -7.72 -20.49
N LEU A 69 -0.07 -8.02 -20.36
CA LEU A 69 -0.90 -7.56 -19.23
C LEU A 69 -0.39 -8.11 -17.90
N LEU A 70 -0.06 -9.40 -17.85
CA LEU A 70 0.47 -10.06 -16.64
C LEU A 70 1.84 -9.50 -16.26
N VAL A 71 2.76 -9.34 -17.22
CA VAL A 71 4.08 -8.74 -16.98
C VAL A 71 3.94 -7.28 -16.56
N ARG A 72 3.03 -6.51 -17.17
CA ARG A 72 2.77 -5.12 -16.78
C ARG A 72 2.25 -5.02 -15.35
N TRP A 73 1.35 -5.92 -14.95
CA TRP A 73 0.85 -5.99 -13.58
C TRP A 73 1.94 -6.42 -12.58
N ALA A 74 2.79 -7.36 -12.97
CA ALA A 74 3.88 -7.87 -12.13
C ALA A 74 5.08 -6.91 -12.03
N SER A 75 5.28 -6.00 -13.00
CA SER A 75 6.43 -5.09 -13.09
C SER A 75 6.11 -3.69 -12.52
N PRO A 76 6.45 -3.39 -11.25
CA PRO A 76 6.20 -2.08 -10.64
C PRO A 76 7.04 -0.94 -11.24
N ALA A 77 8.11 -1.26 -11.99
CA ALA A 77 9.06 -0.28 -12.52
C ALA A 77 8.79 0.14 -13.97
N GLY A 78 7.61 -0.18 -14.52
CA GLY A 78 7.24 0.22 -15.87
C GLY A 78 8.11 -0.43 -16.96
N GLY A 79 8.63 -1.65 -16.73
CA GLY A 79 9.40 -2.40 -17.72
C GLY A 79 10.80 -1.87 -18.02
N ARG A 80 11.34 -0.95 -17.22
CA ARG A 80 12.74 -0.50 -17.39
C ARG A 80 13.68 -1.68 -17.21
N LEU A 81 14.43 -2.03 -18.27
CA LEU A 81 15.65 -2.81 -18.11
C LEU A 81 16.57 -2.00 -17.20
N ARG A 82 17.13 -2.61 -16.15
CA ARG A 82 18.14 -1.95 -15.33
C ARG A 82 19.24 -1.47 -16.28
N GLY A 83 19.31 -0.15 -16.46
CA GLY A 83 20.48 0.45 -17.09
C GLY A 83 21.69 0.03 -16.26
N SER A 84 22.73 -0.45 -16.94
CA SER A 84 24.05 -0.58 -16.35
C SER A 84 24.35 0.64 -15.50
N ARG A 85 24.96 0.41 -14.33
CA ARG A 85 25.37 1.29 -13.21
C ARG A 85 26.06 2.62 -13.60
N ARG A 86 25.58 3.35 -14.61
CA ARG A 86 26.05 4.68 -14.89
C ARG A 86 25.44 5.59 -13.84
N ARG A 87 26.33 6.20 -13.06
CA ARG A 87 26.11 7.37 -12.20
C ARG A 87 24.89 8.17 -12.68
N PRO A 88 24.02 8.65 -11.77
CA PRO A 88 23.00 9.61 -12.16
C PRO A 88 23.71 10.73 -12.92
N LEU A 89 23.45 10.83 -14.24
CA LEU A 89 23.92 11.98 -15.00
C LEU A 89 23.32 13.23 -14.34
N PRO A 90 24.09 14.32 -14.22
CA PRO A 90 23.58 15.58 -13.71
C PRO A 90 22.27 15.91 -14.43
N THR A 91 21.24 16.22 -13.64
CA THR A 91 19.93 16.60 -14.15
C THR A 91 20.12 17.72 -15.18
N PRO A 92 19.66 17.57 -16.43
CA PRO A 92 19.77 18.62 -17.42
C PRO A 92 19.02 19.87 -16.90
N PRO A 93 19.53 21.07 -17.18
CA PRO A 93 18.87 22.31 -16.79
C PRO A 93 17.42 22.30 -17.26
N LYS A 94 16.49 22.67 -16.34
CA LYS A 94 15.05 22.79 -16.59
C LYS A 94 14.85 23.68 -17.82
N GLY A 95 14.28 23.15 -18.91
CA GLY A 95 13.85 24.02 -20.03
C GLY A 95 13.62 23.35 -21.39
N ARG A 96 14.19 22.19 -21.68
CA ARG A 96 13.95 21.52 -22.98
C ARG A 96 13.24 20.18 -22.79
N PHE A 97 11.92 20.22 -22.88
CA PHE A 97 11.08 19.02 -23.01
C PHE A 97 11.41 18.40 -24.38
N ASN A 98 12.19 17.32 -24.40
CA ASN A 98 12.57 16.66 -25.64
C ASN A 98 11.70 15.41 -25.84
N PRO A 99 10.56 15.50 -26.57
CA PRO A 99 9.60 14.40 -26.72
C PRO A 99 10.18 13.18 -27.46
N ARG A 100 11.31 13.36 -28.17
CA ARG A 100 12.04 12.28 -28.87
C ARG A 100 12.91 11.42 -27.94
N ALA A 101 13.09 11.78 -26.67
CA ALA A 101 13.72 10.92 -25.68
C ALA A 101 12.77 9.84 -25.12
N ARG A 102 11.77 9.38 -25.90
CA ARG A 102 10.99 8.17 -25.61
C ARG A 102 11.95 6.98 -25.68
N ARG A 103 12.52 6.64 -24.52
CA ARG A 103 13.62 5.68 -24.36
C ARG A 103 13.21 4.29 -24.89
N PRO A 104 13.85 3.78 -25.97
CA PRO A 104 13.53 2.45 -26.54
C PRO A 104 13.78 1.28 -25.56
N GLY A 105 14.46 1.54 -24.44
CA GLY A 105 14.69 0.56 -23.38
C GLY A 105 13.45 0.07 -22.61
N LEU A 106 12.32 0.80 -22.68
CA LEU A 106 11.07 0.37 -22.03
C LEU A 106 10.41 -0.78 -22.80
N VAL A 107 10.29 -0.63 -24.13
CA VAL A 107 9.66 -1.64 -25.01
C VAL A 107 10.50 -2.91 -25.03
N ARG A 108 11.82 -2.79 -25.20
CA ARG A 108 12.75 -3.94 -25.14
C ARG A 108 12.68 -4.68 -23.80
N GLY A 109 12.45 -3.97 -22.71
CA GLY A 109 12.31 -4.58 -21.39
C GLY A 109 11.04 -5.40 -21.21
N TYR A 110 9.90 -4.89 -21.65
CA TYR A 110 8.66 -5.66 -21.65
C TYR A 110 8.75 -6.87 -22.56
N LEU A 111 9.28 -6.71 -23.77
CA LEU A 111 9.45 -7.81 -24.72
C LEU A 111 10.29 -8.95 -24.13
N GLY A 112 11.46 -8.67 -23.54
CA GLY A 112 12.29 -9.73 -22.94
C GLY A 112 11.57 -10.50 -21.82
N ARG A 113 10.73 -9.83 -21.02
CA ARG A 113 9.94 -10.47 -19.95
C ARG A 113 8.73 -11.24 -20.47
N ILE A 114 8.10 -10.75 -21.53
CA ILE A 114 7.01 -11.46 -22.24
C ILE A 114 7.56 -12.75 -22.84
N VAL A 115 8.70 -12.67 -23.54
CA VAL A 115 9.38 -13.83 -24.10
C VAL A 115 9.74 -14.81 -22.98
N LEU A 116 10.33 -14.36 -21.88
CA LEU A 116 10.65 -15.21 -20.73
C LEU A 116 9.41 -15.91 -20.15
N LEU A 117 8.28 -15.20 -20.03
CA LEU A 117 7.04 -15.77 -19.51
C LEU A 117 6.51 -16.84 -20.47
N LEU A 118 6.37 -16.51 -21.75
CA LEU A 118 5.85 -17.43 -22.77
C LEU A 118 6.74 -18.64 -22.95
N THR A 119 8.07 -18.49 -22.96
CA THR A 119 8.98 -19.63 -23.09
C THR A 119 8.90 -20.55 -21.89
N ALA A 120 8.83 -20.02 -20.67
CA ALA A 120 8.71 -20.81 -19.45
C ALA A 120 7.37 -21.55 -19.37
N THR A 121 6.24 -20.90 -19.69
CA THR A 121 4.92 -21.54 -19.69
C THR A 121 4.79 -22.58 -20.81
N SER A 122 5.34 -22.29 -21.98
CA SER A 122 5.36 -23.23 -23.12
C SER A 122 6.23 -24.46 -22.83
N ALA A 123 7.40 -24.27 -22.22
CA ALA A 123 8.26 -25.38 -21.81
C ALA A 123 7.60 -26.26 -20.74
N ALA A 124 6.93 -25.66 -19.75
CA ALA A 124 6.17 -26.40 -18.75
C ALA A 124 5.00 -27.18 -19.37
N ALA A 125 4.24 -26.56 -20.27
CA ALA A 125 3.16 -27.23 -21.00
C ALA A 125 3.69 -28.41 -21.82
N LEU A 126 4.73 -28.19 -22.63
CA LEU A 126 5.33 -29.24 -23.46
C LEU A 126 5.87 -30.41 -22.62
N TRP A 127 6.54 -30.12 -21.52
CA TRP A 127 7.06 -31.16 -20.62
C TRP A 127 5.95 -32.01 -19.99
N LEU A 128 4.80 -31.40 -19.67
CA LEU A 128 3.63 -32.12 -19.17
C LEU A 128 2.96 -32.96 -20.26
N LEU A 129 2.81 -32.41 -21.47
CA LEU A 129 2.24 -33.13 -22.62
C LEU A 129 3.07 -34.34 -23.01
N LEU A 130 4.41 -34.22 -22.99
CA LEU A 130 5.31 -35.34 -23.29
C LEU A 130 5.29 -36.43 -22.20
N ARG A 131 4.73 -36.14 -21.01
CA ARG A 131 4.61 -37.09 -19.90
C ARG A 131 3.23 -37.70 -19.76
N SER A 132 2.19 -37.06 -20.28
CA SER A 132 0.84 -37.63 -20.33
C SER A 132 0.75 -38.66 -21.45
N ASN A 133 0.22 -39.85 -21.16
CA ASN A 133 -0.07 -40.85 -22.17
C ASN A 133 -1.44 -40.54 -22.76
N ASP A 134 -1.47 -40.05 -24.00
CA ASP A 134 -2.63 -39.87 -24.90
C ASP A 134 -4.00 -39.89 -24.19
N GLY A 135 -4.40 -38.74 -23.65
CA GLY A 135 -5.58 -38.49 -22.83
C GLY A 135 -6.93 -38.78 -23.50
N ARG A 136 -7.20 -40.05 -23.79
CA ARG A 136 -8.49 -40.55 -24.25
C ARG A 136 -9.16 -41.31 -23.11
N GLY A 137 -10.40 -40.95 -22.81
CA GLY A 137 -11.24 -41.63 -21.82
C GLY A 137 -11.38 -40.88 -20.48
N PRO A 138 -11.84 -41.56 -19.41
CA PRO A 138 -12.25 -40.93 -18.15
C PRO A 138 -11.14 -40.17 -17.41
N GLN A 139 -9.87 -40.36 -17.81
CA GLN A 139 -8.71 -39.67 -17.24
C GLN A 139 -8.38 -38.33 -17.90
N ALA A 140 -9.00 -37.99 -19.04
CA ALA A 140 -8.72 -36.76 -19.79
C ALA A 140 -8.93 -35.48 -18.97
N MET A 141 -9.92 -35.47 -18.06
CA MET A 141 -10.17 -34.35 -17.16
C MET A 141 -9.02 -34.16 -16.15
N GLN A 142 -8.48 -35.26 -15.61
CA GLN A 142 -7.37 -35.19 -14.66
C GLN A 142 -6.09 -34.69 -15.33
N GLU A 143 -5.81 -35.13 -16.55
CA GLU A 143 -4.66 -34.67 -17.33
C GLU A 143 -4.78 -33.20 -17.75
N THR A 144 -5.98 -32.76 -18.12
CA THR A 144 -6.23 -31.35 -18.40
C THR A 144 -6.01 -30.48 -17.15
N LEU A 145 -6.44 -30.97 -15.99
CA LEU A 145 -6.22 -30.28 -14.71
C LEU A 145 -4.74 -30.23 -14.32
N THR A 146 -3.96 -31.30 -14.55
CA THR A 146 -2.52 -31.29 -14.26
C THR A 146 -1.76 -30.35 -15.20
N LEU A 147 -2.12 -30.31 -16.48
CA LEU A 147 -1.59 -29.35 -17.45
C LEU A 147 -1.88 -27.91 -17.02
N VAL A 148 -3.15 -27.57 -16.77
CA VAL A 148 -3.57 -26.23 -16.35
C VAL A 148 -2.89 -25.84 -15.03
N GLY A 149 -2.86 -26.74 -14.04
CA GLY A 149 -2.22 -26.52 -12.75
C GLY A 149 -0.71 -26.26 -12.88
N GLY A 150 -0.02 -27.04 -13.70
CA GLY A 150 1.42 -26.88 -13.93
C GLY A 150 1.78 -25.58 -14.64
N VAL A 151 1.03 -25.19 -15.68
CA VAL A 151 1.24 -23.92 -16.39
C VAL A 151 0.89 -22.73 -15.49
N ALA A 152 -0.18 -22.81 -14.71
CA ALA A 152 -0.52 -21.79 -13.72
C ALA A 152 0.60 -21.62 -12.67
N GLY A 153 1.13 -22.74 -12.17
CA GLY A 153 2.28 -22.74 -11.25
C GLY A 153 3.51 -22.05 -11.85
N ALA A 154 3.90 -22.43 -13.08
CA ALA A 154 5.02 -21.81 -13.79
C ALA A 154 4.80 -20.30 -14.00
N THR A 155 3.58 -19.91 -14.39
CA THR A 155 3.19 -18.50 -14.57
C THR A 155 3.40 -17.70 -13.28
N VAL A 156 2.90 -18.20 -12.14
CA VAL A 156 3.06 -17.54 -10.84
C VAL A 156 4.53 -17.39 -10.45
N VAL A 157 5.33 -18.46 -10.63
CA VAL A 157 6.77 -18.44 -10.31
C VAL A 157 7.50 -17.39 -11.14
N VAL A 158 7.26 -17.35 -12.46
CA VAL A 158 7.91 -16.40 -13.36
C VAL A 158 7.48 -14.97 -13.07
N LEU A 159 6.19 -14.71 -12.85
CA LEU A 159 5.71 -13.37 -12.48
C LEU A 159 6.28 -12.91 -11.13
N PHE A 160 6.42 -13.82 -10.16
CA PHE A 160 7.08 -13.50 -8.89
C PHE A 160 8.57 -13.19 -9.09
N ALA A 161 9.27 -13.95 -9.92
CA ALA A 161 10.67 -13.70 -10.29
C ALA A 161 10.82 -12.33 -10.98
N ILE A 162 9.97 -12.01 -11.96
CA ILE A 162 9.92 -10.71 -12.65
C ILE A 162 9.66 -9.58 -11.65
N ARG A 163 8.64 -9.72 -10.79
CA ARG A 163 8.31 -8.73 -9.75
C ARG A 163 9.48 -8.48 -8.81
N ARG A 164 10.22 -9.53 -8.44
CA ARG A 164 11.39 -9.46 -7.58
C ARG A 164 12.58 -8.80 -8.29
N TRP A 165 12.79 -9.12 -9.56
CA TRP A 165 13.82 -8.55 -10.41
C TRP A 165 13.60 -7.05 -10.67
N ASP A 166 12.34 -6.67 -10.88
CA ASP A 166 11.90 -5.31 -11.22
C ASP A 166 11.70 -4.41 -10.01
N ARG A 167 12.02 -4.88 -8.80
CA ARG A 167 11.94 -4.01 -7.62
C ARG A 167 12.85 -2.80 -7.82
N PRO A 168 12.32 -1.58 -7.58
CA PRO A 168 13.12 -0.37 -7.71
C PRO A 168 14.35 -0.49 -6.82
N TYR A 169 15.49 -0.05 -7.35
CA TYR A 169 16.71 0.01 -6.56
C TYR A 169 16.50 1.06 -5.46
N ILE A 170 16.53 0.61 -4.22
CA ILE A 170 16.55 1.45 -3.02
C ILE A 170 18.03 1.58 -2.66
N ALA A 171 18.53 2.81 -2.58
CA ALA A 171 19.89 3.06 -2.15
C ALA A 171 20.14 2.39 -0.79
N PRO A 172 21.28 1.68 -0.60
CA PRO A 172 21.57 1.00 0.64
C PRO A 172 21.67 2.04 1.77
N VAL A 173 20.87 1.82 2.82
CA VAL A 173 20.98 2.61 4.04
C VAL A 173 22.21 2.11 4.80
N THR A 174 23.10 3.02 5.15
CA THR A 174 24.34 2.67 5.87
C THR A 174 24.07 2.49 7.37
N LEU A 175 24.95 1.75 8.04
CA LEU A 175 24.89 1.58 9.49
C LEU A 175 25.00 2.92 10.22
N ALA A 176 25.81 3.85 9.73
CA ALA A 176 25.95 5.20 10.27
C ALA A 176 24.61 5.95 10.24
N THR A 177 23.87 5.90 9.11
CA THR A 177 22.55 6.51 8.99
C THR A 177 21.56 5.93 10.00
N VAL A 178 21.51 4.60 10.15
CA VAL A 178 20.59 3.96 11.12
C VAL A 178 20.95 4.34 12.56
N ARG A 179 22.23 4.40 12.92
CA ARG A 179 22.68 4.82 14.26
C ARG A 179 22.32 6.28 14.56
N THR A 180 22.51 7.17 13.59
CA THR A 180 22.12 8.58 13.73
C THR A 180 20.61 8.71 13.92
N GLN A 181 19.82 8.01 13.11
CA GLN A 181 18.37 7.99 13.24
C GLN A 181 17.91 7.38 14.58
N ALA A 182 18.57 6.33 15.08
CA ALA A 182 18.28 5.74 16.39
C ALA A 182 18.52 6.73 17.54
N ARG A 183 19.64 7.46 17.53
CA ARG A 183 19.91 8.51 18.53
C ARG A 183 18.89 9.65 18.46
N GLN A 184 18.48 10.04 17.26
CA GLN A 184 17.43 11.05 17.07
C GLN A 184 16.08 10.53 17.59
N ALA A 185 15.76 9.25 17.34
CA ALA A 185 14.54 8.61 17.82
C ALA A 185 14.49 8.55 19.35
N GLU A 186 15.60 8.20 20.00
CA GLU A 186 15.69 8.17 21.46
C GLU A 186 15.53 9.57 22.07
N LYS A 187 16.18 10.58 21.48
CA LYS A 187 16.01 11.99 21.90
C LYS A 187 14.56 12.45 21.73
N ALA A 188 13.95 12.12 20.59
CA ALA A 188 12.54 12.44 20.32
C ALA A 188 11.62 11.74 21.33
N LEU A 189 11.85 10.46 21.62
CA LEU A 189 11.07 9.70 22.60
C LEU A 189 11.16 10.31 24.01
N ARG A 190 12.37 10.72 24.45
CA ARG A 190 12.54 11.38 25.74
C ARG A 190 11.79 12.72 25.80
N ARG A 191 11.87 13.52 24.74
CA ARG A 191 11.15 14.80 24.63
C ARG A 191 9.64 14.57 24.69
N VAL A 192 9.11 13.68 23.85
CA VAL A 192 7.69 13.34 23.82
C VAL A 192 7.24 12.85 25.20
N ARG A 193 7.97 11.96 25.87
CA ARG A 193 7.60 11.55 27.24
C ARG A 193 7.53 12.71 28.24
N ALA A 194 8.50 13.61 28.21
CA ALA A 194 8.49 14.78 29.08
C ALA A 194 7.33 15.72 28.75
N ASP A 195 7.04 15.91 27.47
CA ASP A 195 5.93 16.74 27.01
C ASP A 195 4.57 16.08 27.29
N ASN A 196 4.45 14.75 27.20
CA ASN A 196 3.25 14.00 27.58
C ASN A 196 2.88 14.25 29.04
N VAL A 197 3.87 14.21 29.94
CA VAL A 197 3.63 14.51 31.37
C VAL A 197 3.13 15.94 31.56
N ARG A 198 3.63 16.91 30.78
CA ARG A 198 3.15 18.30 30.83
C ARG A 198 1.73 18.42 30.31
N VAL A 199 1.43 17.78 29.19
CA VAL A 199 0.10 17.76 28.58
C VAL A 199 -0.91 17.08 29.50
N GLU A 200 -0.55 15.97 30.14
CA GLU A 200 -1.40 15.29 31.12
C GLU A 200 -1.75 16.22 32.29
N ARG A 201 -0.79 17.00 32.81
CA ARG A 201 -1.06 17.99 33.87
C ARG A 201 -1.98 19.11 33.39
N LEU A 202 -1.72 19.68 32.20
CA LEU A 202 -2.55 20.73 31.62
C LEU A 202 -3.98 20.24 31.37
N VAL A 203 -4.13 19.04 30.81
CA VAL A 203 -5.43 18.41 30.57
C VAL A 203 -6.14 18.16 31.89
N ALA A 204 -5.44 17.67 32.93
CA ALA A 204 -6.02 17.46 34.25
C ALA A 204 -6.49 18.78 34.89
N GLU A 205 -5.70 19.85 34.80
CA GLU A 205 -6.05 21.17 35.31
C GLU A 205 -7.29 21.74 34.60
N VAL A 206 -7.28 21.76 33.26
CA VAL A 206 -8.43 22.21 32.46
C VAL A 206 -9.65 21.35 32.77
N SER A 207 -9.47 20.04 32.94
CA SER A 207 -10.57 19.13 33.27
C SER A 207 -11.17 19.40 34.66
N ALA A 208 -10.34 19.72 35.65
CA ALA A 208 -10.80 20.10 36.98
C ALA A 208 -11.56 21.44 36.94
N LYS A 209 -11.01 22.45 36.24
CA LYS A 209 -11.69 23.73 35.99
C LYS A 209 -13.03 23.55 35.27
N LEU A 210 -13.07 22.66 34.28
CA LEU A 210 -14.30 22.31 33.58
C LEU A 210 -15.31 21.67 34.52
N ALA A 211 -14.90 20.70 35.36
CA ALA A 211 -15.78 20.06 36.32
C ALA A 211 -16.33 21.04 37.37
N GLU A 212 -15.51 21.98 37.86
CA GLU A 212 -15.98 23.05 38.75
C GLU A 212 -16.99 23.96 38.03
N ALA A 213 -16.67 24.39 36.81
CA ALA A 213 -17.54 25.24 36.01
C ALA A 213 -18.84 24.56 35.58
N HIS A 214 -18.91 23.22 35.57
CA HIS A 214 -20.17 22.51 35.33
C HIS A 214 -21.24 22.83 36.39
N THR A 215 -20.84 23.35 37.56
CA THR A 215 -21.77 23.78 38.61
C THR A 215 -22.16 25.27 38.49
N ARG A 216 -21.50 26.03 37.62
CA ARG A 216 -21.72 27.48 37.43
C ARG A 216 -22.36 27.75 36.07
N THR A 217 -23.38 28.61 36.03
CA THR A 217 -24.09 29.03 34.80
C THR A 217 -23.57 30.36 34.22
N ASP A 218 -22.47 30.89 34.73
CA ASP A 218 -21.90 32.16 34.25
C ASP A 218 -21.29 32.04 32.85
N PHE A 219 -21.86 32.81 31.92
CA PHE A 219 -21.45 32.87 30.52
C PHE A 219 -19.99 33.28 30.34
N ALA A 220 -19.52 34.28 31.09
CA ALA A 220 -18.17 34.81 30.93
C ALA A 220 -17.13 33.75 31.30
N THR A 221 -17.33 33.06 32.41
CA THR A 221 -16.50 31.95 32.87
C THR A 221 -16.46 30.80 31.85
N LEU A 222 -17.61 30.34 31.36
CA LEU A 222 -17.67 29.25 30.39
C LEU A 222 -16.99 29.59 29.05
N ARG A 223 -17.12 30.86 28.60
CA ARG A 223 -16.47 31.34 27.37
C ARG A 223 -14.95 31.35 27.48
N THR A 224 -14.41 31.81 28.61
CA THR A 224 -12.97 31.79 28.89
C THR A 224 -12.46 30.34 28.90
N LEU A 225 -13.18 29.44 29.57
CA LEU A 225 -12.82 28.02 29.62
C LEU A 225 -12.86 27.33 28.25
N HIS A 226 -13.84 27.65 27.40
CA HIS A 226 -13.86 27.15 26.03
C HIS A 226 -12.60 27.57 25.26
N THR A 227 -12.18 28.84 25.43
CA THR A 227 -11.00 29.39 24.75
C THR A 227 -9.70 28.76 25.26
N GLU A 228 -9.54 28.63 26.58
CA GLU A 228 -8.40 27.97 27.21
C GLU A 228 -8.30 26.50 26.79
N SER A 229 -9.42 25.78 26.83
CA SER A 229 -9.48 24.37 26.45
C SER A 229 -9.13 24.17 24.98
N TYR A 230 -9.63 25.03 24.09
CA TYR A 230 -9.29 25.01 22.67
C TYR A 230 -7.81 25.32 22.41
N GLY A 231 -7.26 26.35 23.07
CA GLY A 231 -5.84 26.70 22.95
C GLY A 231 -4.92 25.59 23.46
N CYS A 232 -5.30 24.92 24.55
CA CYS A 232 -4.60 23.73 25.03
C CYS A 232 -4.60 22.63 23.95
N ALA A 233 -5.76 22.29 23.37
CA ALA A 233 -5.84 21.27 22.32
C ALA A 233 -4.96 21.61 21.10
N ASP A 234 -4.97 22.86 20.64
CA ASP A 234 -4.18 23.31 19.48
C ASP A 234 -2.67 23.18 19.73
N SER A 235 -2.21 23.58 20.92
CA SER A 235 -0.79 23.42 21.31
C SER A 235 -0.32 21.96 21.27
N VAL A 236 -1.20 21.03 21.68
CA VAL A 236 -0.90 19.59 21.64
C VAL A 236 -0.91 19.06 20.21
N TYR A 237 -1.82 19.54 19.36
CA TYR A 237 -1.86 19.18 17.94
C TYR A 237 -0.60 19.63 17.18
N ALA A 238 -0.13 20.86 17.44
CA ALA A 238 1.10 21.38 16.83
C ALA A 238 2.30 20.50 17.20
N HIS A 239 2.41 20.09 18.47
CA HIS A 239 3.44 19.17 18.93
C HIS A 239 3.35 17.81 18.23
N TYR A 240 2.16 17.23 18.12
CA TYR A 240 1.94 15.94 17.47
C TYR A 240 2.35 15.96 15.98
N ARG A 241 2.04 17.03 15.26
CA ARG A 241 2.38 17.15 13.84
C ARG A 241 3.90 17.05 13.62
N SER A 242 4.69 17.68 14.49
CA SER A 242 6.16 17.60 14.46
C SER A 242 6.68 16.19 14.74
N VAL A 243 6.09 15.49 15.72
CA VAL A 243 6.46 14.10 16.05
C VAL A 243 6.10 13.16 14.91
N GLN A 244 4.98 13.37 14.23
CA GLN A 244 4.53 12.53 13.12
C GLN A 244 5.49 12.58 11.92
N GLU A 245 6.06 13.75 11.61
CA GLU A 245 7.06 13.90 10.55
C GLU A 245 8.34 13.10 10.87
N THR A 246 8.76 13.17 12.13
CA THR A 246 9.90 12.39 12.66
C THR A 246 9.63 10.88 12.56
N LEU A 247 8.44 10.44 12.97
CA LEU A 247 7.98 9.04 12.88
C LEU A 247 7.97 8.54 11.43
N ASN A 248 7.47 9.34 10.50
CA ASN A 248 7.42 8.98 9.08
C ASN A 248 8.82 8.75 8.51
N THR A 249 9.77 9.62 8.84
CA THR A 249 11.17 9.51 8.41
C THR A 249 11.84 8.24 8.95
N MET A 250 11.65 7.94 10.24
CA MET A 250 12.22 6.75 10.88
C MET A 250 11.58 5.46 10.36
N THR A 251 10.26 5.46 10.18
CA THR A 251 9.51 4.34 9.60
C THR A 251 9.96 4.06 8.17
N HIS A 252 10.15 5.10 7.36
CA HIS A 252 10.70 4.98 6.02
C HIS A 252 12.10 4.37 6.03
N THR A 253 12.96 4.77 6.98
CA THR A 253 14.31 4.22 7.14
C THR A 253 14.27 2.73 7.47
N VAL A 254 13.46 2.31 8.46
CA VAL A 254 13.26 0.91 8.82
C VAL A 254 12.74 0.11 7.62
N ARG A 255 11.74 0.64 6.90
CA ARG A 255 11.18 0.01 5.70
C ARG A 255 12.23 -0.13 4.58
N SER A 256 13.03 0.90 4.35
CA SER A 256 14.09 0.92 3.34
C SER A 256 15.15 -0.14 3.60
N VAL A 257 15.60 -0.30 4.85
CA VAL A 257 16.54 -1.37 5.25
C VAL A 257 15.91 -2.76 5.01
N ARG A 258 14.66 -2.96 5.46
CA ARG A 258 13.95 -4.24 5.28
C ARG A 258 13.78 -4.60 3.80
N MET A 259 13.49 -3.63 2.95
CA MET A 259 13.34 -3.83 1.50
C MET A 259 14.69 -4.04 0.81
N GLY A 260 15.74 -3.33 1.25
CA GLY A 260 17.12 -3.48 0.75
C GLY A 260 17.70 -4.87 0.99
N ARG A 261 17.24 -5.59 2.03
CA ARG A 261 17.63 -6.99 2.29
C ARG A 261 17.41 -7.90 1.08
N TRP A 262 16.33 -7.69 0.35
CA TRP A 262 15.90 -8.55 -0.75
C TRP A 262 16.52 -8.19 -2.11
N GLN A 263 17.41 -7.20 -2.16
CA GLN A 263 18.07 -6.84 -3.41
C GLN A 263 19.13 -7.88 -3.78
N PRO A 264 19.13 -8.38 -5.03
CA PRO A 264 20.02 -9.45 -5.47
C PRO A 264 21.50 -9.05 -5.34
N THR A 265 21.85 -7.81 -5.65
CA THR A 265 23.22 -7.30 -5.55
C THR A 265 23.75 -7.34 -4.11
N GLY A 266 22.92 -7.00 -3.12
CA GLY A 266 23.30 -7.10 -1.71
C GLY A 266 23.37 -8.55 -1.22
N ALA A 267 22.54 -9.45 -1.75
CA ALA A 267 22.57 -10.87 -1.39
C ALA A 267 23.84 -11.57 -1.88
N VAL A 268 24.26 -11.30 -3.13
CA VAL A 268 25.49 -11.86 -3.71
C VAL A 268 26.73 -11.34 -2.97
N ILE A 269 26.83 -10.03 -2.73
CA ILE A 269 27.98 -9.45 -1.98
C ILE A 269 28.09 -10.05 -0.57
N ARG A 270 26.97 -10.27 0.13
CA ARG A 270 26.96 -10.92 1.46
C ARG A 270 27.31 -12.41 1.40
N ALA A 271 26.92 -13.11 0.33
CA ALA A 271 27.28 -14.50 0.16
C ALA A 271 28.81 -14.67 0.00
N VAL A 272 29.47 -13.72 -0.67
CA VAL A 272 30.90 -13.80 -0.98
C VAL A 272 31.78 -13.21 0.12
N HIS A 273 31.40 -12.08 0.75
CA HIS A 273 32.27 -11.35 1.68
C HIS A 273 31.85 -11.51 3.15
N ARG A 274 32.75 -12.04 3.99
CA ARG A 274 32.54 -12.16 5.45
C ARG A 274 32.25 -10.81 6.13
N GLY A 275 33.00 -9.76 5.76
CA GLY A 275 32.78 -8.40 6.30
C GLY A 275 31.40 -7.81 5.96
N ALA A 276 30.85 -8.13 4.78
CA ALA A 276 29.50 -7.71 4.42
C ALA A 276 28.42 -8.47 5.23
N ARG A 277 28.71 -9.68 5.72
CA ARG A 277 27.81 -10.44 6.61
C ARG A 277 27.76 -9.82 8.00
N THR A 278 28.92 -9.46 8.56
CA THR A 278 28.99 -8.83 9.89
C THR A 278 28.34 -7.45 9.88
N GLU A 279 28.61 -6.63 8.86
CA GLU A 279 27.94 -5.33 8.69
C GLU A 279 26.42 -5.47 8.55
N ALA A 280 25.95 -6.46 7.78
CA ALA A 280 24.52 -6.74 7.66
C ALA A 280 23.88 -7.20 8.98
N ALA A 281 24.60 -8.00 9.79
CA ALA A 281 24.14 -8.39 11.12
C ALA A 281 24.05 -7.17 12.05
N GLN A 282 25.06 -6.30 12.07
CA GLN A 282 25.04 -5.06 12.84
C GLN A 282 23.90 -4.13 12.39
N LEU A 283 23.69 -3.98 11.09
CA LEU A 283 22.61 -3.18 10.52
C LEU A 283 21.24 -3.76 10.94
N ARG A 284 21.09 -5.09 10.98
CA ARG A 284 19.86 -5.74 11.44
C ARG A 284 19.57 -5.46 12.90
N VAL A 285 20.58 -5.58 13.77
CA VAL A 285 20.43 -5.28 15.20
C VAL A 285 20.08 -3.80 15.40
N ALA A 286 20.80 -2.88 14.75
CA ALA A 286 20.53 -1.45 14.84
C ALA A 286 19.12 -1.09 14.33
N THR A 287 18.68 -1.72 13.23
CA THR A 287 17.34 -1.50 12.68
C THR A 287 16.24 -2.07 13.58
N ALA A 288 16.49 -3.19 14.26
CA ALA A 288 15.56 -3.73 15.25
C ALA A 288 15.43 -2.78 16.45
N GLY A 289 16.54 -2.25 16.97
CA GLY A 289 16.52 -1.22 18.01
C GLY A 289 15.74 0.02 17.59
N LEU A 290 16.01 0.56 16.39
CA LEU A 290 15.26 1.70 15.84
C LEU A 290 13.76 1.38 15.71
N ALA A 291 13.39 0.19 15.24
CA ALA A 291 12.00 -0.21 15.12
C ALA A 291 11.28 -0.26 16.47
N THR A 292 11.95 -0.72 17.52
CA THR A 292 11.42 -0.70 18.90
C THR A 292 11.20 0.73 19.40
N THR A 293 12.14 1.64 19.12
CA THR A 293 11.99 3.06 19.48
C THR A 293 10.84 3.72 18.72
N VAL A 294 10.68 3.42 17.43
CA VAL A 294 9.54 3.88 16.62
C VAL A 294 8.21 3.33 17.18
N ALA A 295 8.16 2.07 17.60
CA ALA A 295 6.98 1.49 18.21
C ALA A 295 6.63 2.18 19.54
N SER A 296 7.62 2.43 20.39
CA SER A 296 7.44 3.19 21.63
C SER A 296 6.91 4.60 21.36
N LEU A 297 7.49 5.31 20.38
CA LEU A 297 7.06 6.66 20.02
C LEU A 297 5.63 6.69 19.45
N ASN A 298 5.25 5.69 18.66
CA ASN A 298 3.87 5.50 18.21
C ASN A 298 2.90 5.25 19.39
N ALA A 299 3.31 4.47 20.39
CA ALA A 299 2.49 4.23 21.57
C ALA A 299 2.30 5.51 22.41
N GLU A 300 3.36 6.30 22.61
CA GLU A 300 3.26 7.60 23.30
C GLU A 300 2.35 8.59 22.56
N THR A 301 2.49 8.68 21.25
CA THR A 301 1.63 9.58 20.44
C THR A 301 0.18 9.13 20.42
N ALA A 302 -0.08 7.82 20.37
CA ALA A 302 -1.44 7.27 20.47
C ALA A 302 -2.08 7.58 21.83
N ARG A 303 -1.32 7.53 22.93
CA ARG A 303 -1.81 7.93 24.26
C ARG A 303 -2.21 9.41 24.29
N ASN A 304 -1.35 10.30 23.81
CA ASN A 304 -1.69 11.72 23.75
C ASN A 304 -2.90 12.03 22.90
N ARG A 305 -3.04 11.35 21.75
CA ARG A 305 -4.20 11.53 20.88
C ARG A 305 -5.50 11.25 21.64
N LYS A 306 -5.54 10.22 22.48
CA LYS A 306 -6.70 9.95 23.35
C LYS A 306 -6.97 11.10 24.32
N LEU A 307 -5.94 11.70 24.92
CA LEU A 307 -6.10 12.86 25.82
C LEU A 307 -6.68 14.07 25.08
N VAL A 308 -6.19 14.35 23.87
CA VAL A 308 -6.72 15.44 23.03
C VAL A 308 -8.15 15.16 22.59
N ASP A 309 -8.47 13.93 22.21
CA ASP A 309 -9.83 13.54 21.85
C ASP A 309 -10.78 13.72 23.04
N GLN A 310 -10.36 13.33 24.25
CA GLN A 310 -11.12 13.57 25.49
C GLN A 310 -11.30 15.06 25.79
N LEU A 311 -10.24 15.86 25.64
CA LEU A 311 -10.31 17.30 25.83
C LEU A 311 -11.29 17.93 24.85
N ASN A 312 -11.20 17.58 23.55
CA ASN A 312 -12.10 18.07 22.50
C ASN A 312 -13.56 17.73 22.77
N VAL A 313 -13.86 16.53 23.27
CA VAL A 313 -15.24 16.14 23.67
C VAL A 313 -15.73 17.06 24.79
N ARG A 314 -14.90 17.32 25.81
CA ARG A 314 -15.26 18.22 26.91
C ARG A 314 -15.40 19.67 26.45
N THR A 315 -14.52 20.17 25.58
CA THR A 315 -14.63 21.51 24.98
C THR A 315 -15.93 21.64 24.19
N ALA A 316 -16.31 20.60 23.44
CA ALA A 316 -17.57 20.58 22.71
C ALA A 316 -18.78 20.60 23.64
N ASP A 317 -18.73 19.87 24.77
CA ASP A 317 -19.79 19.93 25.79
C ASP A 317 -19.96 21.35 26.35
N VAL A 318 -18.86 22.03 26.67
CA VAL A 318 -18.88 23.44 27.12
C VAL A 318 -19.52 24.35 26.09
N LYS A 319 -19.17 24.17 24.81
CA LYS A 319 -19.76 24.94 23.71
C LYS A 319 -21.28 24.76 23.67
N HIS A 320 -21.77 23.53 23.81
CA HIS A 320 -23.21 23.25 23.82
C HIS A 320 -23.91 23.76 25.08
N ARG A 321 -23.28 23.64 26.26
CA ARG A 321 -23.78 24.22 27.50
C ARG A 321 -23.93 25.74 27.43
N ILE A 322 -22.96 26.46 26.85
CA ILE A 322 -23.07 27.90 26.66
C ILE A 322 -24.30 28.24 25.83
N ARG A 323 -24.53 27.51 24.74
CA ARG A 323 -25.72 27.69 23.88
C ARG A 323 -27.01 27.44 24.64
N ASP A 324 -27.07 26.35 25.40
CA ASP A 324 -28.32 25.85 25.98
C ASP A 324 -28.67 26.55 27.31
N ASN A 325 -27.67 26.99 28.10
CA ASN A 325 -27.88 27.46 29.48
C ASN A 325 -27.57 28.95 29.73
N CYS A 326 -26.95 29.67 28.78
CA CYS A 326 -26.59 31.09 28.96
C CYS A 326 -27.53 32.07 28.20
N GLY A 327 -28.71 31.59 27.80
CA GLY A 327 -29.74 32.39 27.13
C GLY A 327 -29.28 33.01 25.80
N ALA A 328 -29.84 34.17 25.45
CA ALA A 328 -29.60 34.83 24.16
C ALA A 328 -28.14 35.26 23.93
N ALA A 329 -27.36 35.49 24.99
CA ALA A 329 -25.93 35.78 24.85
C ALA A 329 -25.14 34.54 24.42
N GLY A 330 -25.44 33.39 25.04
CA GLY A 330 -24.83 32.10 24.69
C GLY A 330 -25.16 31.65 23.27
N LEU A 331 -26.42 31.78 22.86
CA LEU A 331 -26.86 31.44 21.50
C LEU A 331 -26.14 32.26 20.43
N ARG A 332 -26.10 33.59 20.58
CA ARG A 332 -25.39 34.48 19.65
C ARG A 332 -23.91 34.13 19.54
N TRP A 333 -23.24 33.90 20.67
CA TRP A 333 -21.83 33.49 20.68
C TRP A 333 -21.61 32.17 19.96
N PHE A 334 -22.51 31.20 20.12
CA PHE A 334 -22.42 29.90 19.45
C PHE A 334 -22.55 30.04 17.93
N GLU A 335 -23.53 30.82 17.47
CA GLU A 335 -23.75 31.12 16.05
C GLU A 335 -22.54 31.83 15.44
N ASP A 336 -22.01 32.85 16.11
CA ASP A 336 -20.80 33.57 15.68
C ASP A 336 -19.58 32.64 15.59
N LEU A 337 -19.48 31.66 16.49
CA LEU A 337 -18.38 30.69 16.49
C LEU A 337 -18.50 29.67 15.34
N GLU A 338 -19.70 29.15 15.07
CA GLU A 338 -19.92 28.27 13.92
C GLU A 338 -19.75 29.02 12.59
N ALA A 339 -20.25 30.26 12.47
CA ALA A 339 -20.07 31.09 11.29
C ALA A 339 -18.57 31.33 10.97
N ARG A 340 -17.76 31.68 11.98
CA ARG A 340 -16.30 31.80 11.81
C ARG A 340 -15.64 30.49 11.39
N ARG A 341 -16.10 29.35 11.91
CA ARG A 341 -15.58 28.03 11.56
C ARG A 341 -15.94 27.63 10.13
N GLU A 342 -17.14 27.98 9.66
CA GLU A 342 -17.57 27.78 8.29
C GLU A 342 -16.79 28.65 7.30
N ALA A 343 -16.60 29.93 7.62
CA ALA A 343 -15.75 30.83 6.85
C ALA A 343 -14.30 30.30 6.74
N ALA A 344 -13.72 29.83 7.84
CA ALA A 344 -12.39 29.23 7.84
C ALA A 344 -12.32 27.95 6.98
N ARG A 345 -13.33 27.07 7.04
CA ARG A 345 -13.40 25.88 6.18
C ARG A 345 -13.53 26.24 4.70
N ALA A 346 -14.34 27.24 4.38
CA ALA A 346 -14.49 27.73 3.01
C ALA A 346 -13.16 28.27 2.47
N ALA A 347 -12.41 29.03 3.28
CA ALA A 347 -11.07 29.49 2.92
C ALA A 347 -10.06 28.35 2.71
N GLU A 348 -10.22 27.23 3.44
CA GLU A 348 -9.42 26.01 3.25
C GLU A 348 -9.90 25.12 2.09
N GLY A 349 -10.96 25.50 1.36
CA GLY A 349 -11.53 24.72 0.26
C GLY A 349 -12.24 23.43 0.72
N LYS A 350 -12.64 23.35 1.99
CA LYS A 350 -13.37 22.21 2.53
C LYS A 350 -14.88 22.40 2.31
N PRO A 351 -15.64 21.32 2.02
CA PRO A 351 -17.09 21.44 1.84
C PRO A 351 -17.75 21.97 3.11
N LEU A 352 -18.73 22.87 2.92
CA LEU A 352 -19.58 23.37 3.99
C LEU A 352 -20.36 22.20 4.61
N ARG A 353 -20.59 22.25 5.92
CA ARG A 353 -21.47 21.27 6.56
C ARG A 353 -22.91 21.58 6.14
N ALA A 354 -23.67 20.55 5.80
CA ALA A 354 -25.11 20.71 5.63
C ALA A 354 -25.70 21.27 6.93
N ALA A 355 -26.48 22.35 6.82
CA ALA A 355 -27.23 22.89 7.94
C ALA A 355 -28.09 21.76 8.55
N ARG A 356 -28.04 21.61 9.87
CA ARG A 356 -28.82 20.62 10.62
C ARG A 356 -29.96 21.29 11.35
#